data_AF-A0A8I3WIF9-F1
#
_entry.id   AF-A0A8I3WIF9-F1
#
_cell.length_a   1.000
_cell.length_b   1.000
_cell.length_c   1.000
_cell.angle_alpha   90.00
_cell.angle_beta   90.00
_cell.angle_gamma   90.00
#
_symmetry.space_group_name_H-M   'P 1'
#
loop_
_entity.id
_entity.type
_entity.pdbx_description
1 polymer ?
#
loop_
_entity_poly.entity_id
_entity_poly.type
_entity_poly.pdbx_seq_one_letter_code
_entity_poly.pdbx_strand_id
1 'polypeptide(L)'
;MDHFSLKFSSCSTIFLEDSTASCPDFETTLHYVALELYFLIKERKGIVSFTIFDERVYPLEDEMEKYIRCDPSQTMIYEFIHSLFYVKILNVADVIKSRVYIQRLIQCAPMYIRPTTWRRIILGAFLLVIKVGSNVAVCNEDLCMRFEKTTVDDLNKLEMYFLRLIDYDTNISKSVYTRFYFRLRDFIVSHGLSLPTYLLDRKRAWDLQALSRMEQYEVFYTGMTRSVSVDDVTTLQRTRAILS
;
A
#
# COMPACT_ATOMS: atom_id res chain seq x y z
N MET A 1 45.07 -26.98 35.32
CA MET A 1 43.66 -26.57 35.51
C MET A 1 43.40 -25.51 34.47
N ASP A 2 42.97 -25.92 33.29
CA ASP A 2 42.80 -25.01 32.16
C ASP A 2 41.44 -24.35 32.29
N HIS A 3 41.46 -23.04 32.54
CA HIS A 3 40.27 -22.20 32.45
C HIS A 3 39.82 -22.18 30.99
N PHE A 4 38.84 -23.02 30.65
CA PHE A 4 38.02 -22.80 29.46
C PHE A 4 37.35 -21.43 29.62
N SER A 5 37.90 -20.43 28.95
CA SER A 5 37.18 -19.18 28.71
C SER A 5 35.96 -19.53 27.88
N LEU A 6 34.78 -19.55 28.52
CA LEU A 6 33.51 -19.51 27.82
C LEU A 6 33.47 -18.18 27.06
N LYS A 7 33.87 -18.22 25.79
CA LYS A 7 33.62 -17.14 24.85
C LYS A 7 32.12 -17.04 24.67
N PHE A 8 31.50 -16.09 25.36
CA PHE A 8 30.15 -15.67 25.04
C PHE A 8 30.19 -15.00 23.67
N SER A 9 29.64 -15.65 22.65
CA SER A 9 29.36 -14.96 21.39
C SER A 9 28.13 -14.09 21.59
N SER A 10 28.32 -12.78 21.65
CA SER A 10 27.26 -11.77 21.59
C SER A 10 26.64 -11.72 20.19
N CYS A 11 26.14 -12.84 19.68
CA CYS A 11 25.36 -12.83 18.44
C CYS A 11 23.91 -12.56 18.83
N SER A 12 23.55 -11.28 18.86
CA SER A 12 22.16 -10.85 18.84
C SER A 12 21.44 -11.55 17.68
N THR A 13 20.40 -12.32 18.00
CA THR A 13 19.47 -12.86 17.01
C THR A 13 18.70 -11.68 16.39
N ILE A 14 19.07 -11.28 15.17
CA ILE A 14 18.42 -10.18 14.46
C ILE A 14 17.24 -10.75 13.68
N PHE A 15 16.05 -10.19 13.90
CA PHE A 15 14.89 -10.44 13.06
C PHE A 15 14.69 -9.24 12.13
N LEU A 16 14.50 -9.52 10.85
CA LEU A 16 14.24 -8.50 9.83
C LEU A 16 12.88 -8.73 9.21
N GLU A 17 12.18 -7.65 8.94
CA GLU A 17 11.01 -7.64 8.06
C GLU A 17 11.49 -7.45 6.61
N ASP A 18 10.98 -8.28 5.70
CA ASP A 18 11.33 -8.22 4.28
C ASP A 18 10.52 -7.17 3.49
N SER A 19 9.79 -6.30 4.20
CA SER A 19 8.89 -5.31 3.63
C SER A 19 9.43 -3.91 3.92
N THR A 20 9.60 -3.10 2.89
CA THR A 20 10.09 -1.71 2.98
C THR A 20 9.14 -0.75 2.28
N ALA A 21 9.26 0.56 2.52
CA ALA A 21 8.38 1.52 1.85
C ALA A 21 8.55 1.48 0.31
N SER A 22 9.76 1.25 -0.18
CA SER A 22 10.06 1.13 -1.62
C SER A 22 9.64 -0.22 -2.22
N CYS A 23 9.67 -1.29 -1.42
CA CYS A 23 9.27 -2.63 -1.83
C CYS A 23 8.40 -3.26 -0.72
N PRO A 24 7.12 -2.85 -0.61
CA PRO A 24 6.23 -3.39 0.40
C PRO A 24 5.76 -4.79 0.02
N ASP A 25 5.67 -5.69 0.99
CA ASP A 25 5.15 -7.05 0.79
C ASP A 25 3.66 -7.03 0.39
N PHE A 26 3.29 -7.79 -0.64
CA PHE A 26 1.95 -7.79 -1.21
C PHE A 26 0.89 -8.28 -0.23
N GLU A 27 1.02 -9.52 0.24
CA GLU A 27 -0.02 -10.18 1.04
C GLU A 27 -0.24 -9.44 2.37
N THR A 28 0.87 -9.05 3.00
CA THR A 28 0.91 -8.31 4.25
C THR A 28 0.26 -6.94 4.10
N THR A 29 0.64 -6.18 3.07
CA THR A 29 0.11 -4.82 2.87
C THR A 29 -1.38 -4.84 2.53
N LEU A 30 -1.84 -5.77 1.70
CA LEU A 30 -3.27 -5.92 1.43
C LEU A 30 -4.06 -6.24 2.70
N HIS A 31 -3.57 -7.17 3.53
CA HIS A 31 -4.20 -7.47 4.83
C HIS A 31 -4.29 -6.24 5.72
N TYR A 32 -3.24 -5.40 5.75
CA TYR A 32 -3.20 -4.20 6.59
C TYR A 32 -4.20 -3.15 6.13
N VAL A 33 -4.26 -2.89 4.83
CA VAL A 33 -5.25 -1.96 4.27
C VAL A 33 -6.67 -2.48 4.47
N ALA A 34 -6.90 -3.78 4.26
CA ALA A 34 -8.21 -4.38 4.50
C ALA A 34 -8.65 -4.26 5.97
N LEU A 35 -7.73 -4.47 6.92
CA LEU A 35 -8.02 -4.33 8.35
C LEU A 35 -8.31 -2.88 8.74
N GLU A 36 -7.53 -1.92 8.25
CA GLU A 36 -7.77 -0.51 8.54
C GLU A 36 -9.14 -0.06 7.99
N LEU A 37 -9.48 -0.47 6.76
CA LEU A 37 -10.79 -0.20 6.17
C LEU A 37 -11.93 -0.89 6.95
N TYR A 38 -11.71 -2.10 7.45
CA TYR A 38 -12.66 -2.80 8.31
C TYR A 38 -13.00 -1.99 9.56
N PHE A 39 -11.99 -1.52 10.30
CA PHE A 39 -12.20 -0.70 11.49
C PHE A 39 -12.82 0.66 11.15
N LEU A 40 -12.40 1.28 10.04
CA LEU A 40 -12.96 2.54 9.56
C LEU A 40 -14.48 2.43 9.28
N ILE A 41 -14.92 1.29 8.75
CA ILE A 41 -16.35 1.02 8.57
C ILE A 41 -17.00 0.72 9.91
N LYS A 42 -16.44 -0.19 10.70
CA LYS A 42 -17.03 -0.68 11.96
C LYS A 42 -17.22 0.44 13.00
N GLU A 43 -16.28 1.37 13.09
CA GLU A 43 -16.26 2.45 14.08
C GLU A 43 -16.94 3.74 13.57
N ARG A 44 -17.64 3.67 12.43
CA ARG A 44 -18.38 4.82 11.88
C ARG A 44 -19.37 5.37 12.90
N LYS A 45 -19.48 6.69 12.96
CA LYS A 45 -20.34 7.41 13.90
C LYS A 45 -21.62 7.98 13.28
N GLY A 46 -21.84 7.73 12.00
CA GLY A 46 -22.98 8.27 11.27
C GLY A 46 -23.33 7.46 10.03
N ILE A 47 -24.38 7.93 9.37
CA ILE A 47 -25.03 7.24 8.24
C ILE A 47 -25.06 8.06 6.95
N VAL A 48 -24.58 9.31 6.98
CA VAL A 48 -24.57 10.19 5.80
C VAL A 48 -23.60 9.64 4.76
N SER A 49 -24.05 9.52 3.52
CA SER A 49 -23.24 9.07 2.39
C SER A 49 -23.84 9.55 1.06
N PHE A 50 -23.06 9.52 -0.01
CA PHE A 50 -23.53 9.90 -1.35
C PHE A 50 -24.11 8.72 -2.13
N THR A 51 -25.16 9.00 -2.91
CA THR A 51 -25.89 8.01 -3.71
C THR A 51 -25.05 7.34 -4.79
N ILE A 52 -24.05 8.03 -5.34
CA ILE A 52 -23.12 7.47 -6.35
C ILE A 52 -22.38 6.24 -5.85
N PHE A 53 -22.16 6.16 -4.53
CA PHE A 53 -21.52 5.02 -3.90
C PHE A 53 -22.51 3.94 -3.49
N ASP A 54 -23.82 4.20 -3.49
CA ASP A 54 -24.80 3.24 -2.99
C ASP A 54 -25.07 2.14 -4.02
N GLU A 55 -24.63 0.93 -3.69
CA GLU A 55 -24.78 -0.22 -4.56
C GLU A 55 -26.24 -0.62 -4.78
N ARG A 56 -27.17 -0.23 -3.89
CA ARG A 56 -28.61 -0.42 -4.13
C ARG A 56 -29.12 0.33 -5.35
N VAL A 57 -28.50 1.48 -5.64
CA VAL A 57 -28.83 2.32 -6.80
C VAL A 57 -27.98 1.92 -8.00
N TYR A 58 -26.70 1.63 -7.75
CA TYR A 58 -25.74 1.27 -8.78
C TYR A 58 -25.05 -0.07 -8.45
N PRO A 59 -25.67 -1.21 -8.80
CA PRO A 59 -25.13 -2.52 -8.48
C PRO A 59 -23.79 -2.80 -9.17
N LEU A 60 -22.88 -3.52 -8.49
CA LEU A 60 -21.68 -4.08 -9.12
C LEU A 60 -21.93 -5.51 -9.66
N GLU A 61 -22.69 -6.31 -8.93
CA GLU A 61 -22.94 -7.74 -9.17
C GLU A 61 -24.42 -8.06 -8.88
N ASP A 62 -24.94 -9.21 -9.34
CA ASP A 62 -26.31 -9.65 -9.03
C ASP A 62 -26.51 -9.99 -7.53
N GLU A 63 -25.54 -10.70 -6.92
CA GLU A 63 -25.63 -11.19 -5.53
C GLU A 63 -25.24 -10.13 -4.48
N MET A 64 -25.82 -8.95 -4.56
CA MET A 64 -25.44 -7.84 -3.67
C MET A 64 -25.88 -8.01 -2.22
N GLU A 65 -26.89 -8.84 -1.98
CA GLU A 65 -27.48 -9.00 -0.66
C GLU A 65 -26.46 -9.45 0.39
N LYS A 66 -25.46 -10.25 -0.03
CA LYS A 66 -24.33 -10.67 0.82
C LYS A 66 -23.52 -9.48 1.35
N TYR A 67 -23.41 -8.41 0.56
CA TYR A 67 -22.53 -7.28 0.84
C TYR A 67 -23.25 -6.09 1.48
N ILE A 68 -24.56 -5.96 1.28
CA ILE A 68 -25.34 -4.78 1.66
C ILE A 68 -25.99 -4.90 3.04
N ARG A 69 -26.24 -6.12 3.54
CA ARG A 69 -26.99 -6.33 4.79
C ARG A 69 -26.19 -6.02 6.06
N CYS A 70 -24.89 -6.31 6.06
CA CYS A 70 -24.03 -6.18 7.24
C CYS A 70 -22.71 -5.50 6.87
N ASP A 71 -22.01 -4.98 7.89
CA ASP A 71 -20.64 -4.50 7.68
C ASP A 71 -19.76 -5.64 7.13
N PRO A 72 -18.88 -5.35 6.15
CA PRO A 72 -18.03 -6.37 5.57
C PRO A 72 -17.03 -6.87 6.61
N SER A 73 -16.67 -8.16 6.54
CA SER A 73 -15.52 -8.67 7.26
C SER A 73 -14.21 -8.18 6.62
N GLN A 74 -13.11 -8.21 7.37
CA GLN A 74 -11.78 -7.94 6.81
C GLN A 74 -11.51 -8.82 5.58
N THR A 75 -11.88 -10.11 5.63
CA THR A 75 -11.72 -11.05 4.52
C THR A 75 -12.48 -10.61 3.28
N MET A 76 -13.71 -10.11 3.42
CA MET A 76 -14.49 -9.59 2.28
C MET A 76 -13.84 -8.38 1.64
N ILE A 77 -13.28 -7.46 2.44
CA ILE A 77 -12.56 -6.30 1.93
C ILE A 77 -11.28 -6.74 1.22
N TYR A 78 -10.52 -7.67 1.82
CA TYR A 78 -9.32 -8.24 1.23
C TYR A 78 -9.61 -8.90 -0.12
N GLU A 79 -10.60 -9.80 -0.19
CA GLU A 79 -11.00 -10.51 -1.40
C GLU A 79 -11.44 -9.52 -2.49
N PHE A 80 -12.18 -8.47 -2.12
CA PHE A 80 -12.59 -7.45 -3.07
C PHE A 80 -11.40 -6.69 -3.65
N ILE A 81 -10.47 -6.21 -2.79
CA ILE A 81 -9.25 -5.53 -3.25
C ILE A 81 -8.40 -6.47 -4.12
N HIS A 82 -8.20 -7.71 -3.67
CA HIS A 82 -7.44 -8.73 -4.40
C HIS A 82 -8.08 -9.04 -5.76
N SER A 83 -9.41 -8.99 -5.87
CA SER A 83 -10.10 -9.20 -7.15
C SER A 83 -9.73 -8.17 -8.21
N LEU A 84 -9.39 -6.94 -7.83
CA LEU A 84 -8.99 -5.89 -8.76
C LEU A 84 -7.63 -6.16 -9.40
N PHE A 85 -6.72 -6.85 -8.69
CA PHE A 85 -5.41 -7.27 -9.21
C PHE A 85 -5.52 -8.33 -10.30
N TYR A 86 -6.61 -9.11 -10.33
CA TYR A 86 -6.86 -10.06 -11.43
C TYR A 86 -7.31 -9.38 -12.72
N VAL A 87 -7.89 -8.18 -12.62
CA VAL A 87 -8.45 -7.46 -13.77
C VAL A 87 -7.45 -6.46 -14.34
N LYS A 88 -6.68 -5.81 -13.47
CA LYS A 88 -5.72 -4.76 -13.83
C LYS A 88 -4.34 -5.07 -13.26
N ILE A 89 -3.31 -4.72 -14.02
CA ILE A 89 -1.92 -4.80 -13.58
C ILE A 89 -1.72 -3.69 -12.54
N LEU A 90 -1.77 -4.08 -11.26
CA LEU A 90 -1.63 -3.20 -10.11
C LEU A 90 -0.43 -3.64 -9.28
N ASN A 91 0.20 -2.68 -8.61
CA ASN A 91 1.33 -2.92 -7.72
C ASN A 91 0.90 -2.75 -6.25
N VAL A 92 1.69 -3.26 -5.31
CA VAL A 92 1.41 -3.11 -3.87
C VAL A 92 1.29 -1.63 -3.47
N ALA A 93 2.13 -0.78 -4.06
CA ALA A 93 2.10 0.67 -3.84
C ALA A 93 0.74 1.30 -4.22
N ASP A 94 0.02 0.70 -5.17
CA ASP A 94 -1.28 1.20 -5.63
C ASP A 94 -2.39 0.96 -4.60
N VAL A 95 -2.27 -0.06 -3.76
CA VAL A 95 -3.17 -0.28 -2.61
C VAL A 95 -2.98 0.78 -1.55
N ILE A 96 -1.73 1.17 -1.28
CA ILE A 96 -1.44 2.24 -0.33
C ILE A 96 -1.96 3.57 -0.88
N LYS A 97 -1.74 3.86 -2.18
CA LYS A 97 -2.28 5.07 -2.83
C LYS A 97 -3.81 5.11 -2.81
N SER A 98 -4.50 4.00 -3.06
CA SER A 98 -5.96 3.96 -3.00
C SER A 98 -6.45 4.26 -1.58
N ARG A 99 -5.76 3.75 -0.55
CA ARG A 99 -6.03 4.12 0.84
C ARG A 99 -5.82 5.62 1.13
N VAL A 100 -4.82 6.26 0.52
CA VAL A 100 -4.65 7.73 0.58
C VAL A 100 -5.87 8.45 0.01
N TYR A 101 -6.36 8.04 -1.16
CA TYR A 101 -7.54 8.66 -1.77
C TYR A 101 -8.82 8.46 -0.95
N ILE A 102 -9.01 7.30 -0.33
CA ILE A 102 -10.11 7.07 0.61
C ILE A 102 -9.99 7.97 1.84
N GLN A 103 -8.76 8.18 2.36
CA GLN A 103 -8.55 9.11 3.47
C GLN A 103 -8.93 10.54 3.09
N ARG A 104 -8.51 11.00 1.90
CA ARG A 104 -8.88 12.32 1.37
C ARG A 104 -10.38 12.47 1.22
N LEU A 105 -11.05 11.46 0.66
CA LEU A 105 -12.51 11.44 0.50
C LEU A 105 -13.23 11.73 1.82
N ILE A 106 -12.84 11.05 2.89
CA ILE A 106 -13.48 11.20 4.22
C ILE A 106 -13.14 12.55 4.87
N GLN A 107 -11.98 13.14 4.54
CA GLN A 107 -11.57 14.44 5.06
C GLN A 107 -12.25 15.59 4.33
N CYS A 108 -12.41 15.48 3.02
CA CYS A 108 -12.97 16.52 2.16
C CYS A 108 -14.51 16.49 2.12
N ALA A 109 -15.13 15.32 2.33
CA ALA A 109 -16.56 15.15 2.27
C ALA A 109 -17.13 14.61 3.60
N PRO A 110 -18.17 15.25 4.17
CA PRO A 110 -18.79 14.81 5.42
C PRO A 110 -19.65 13.55 5.18
N MET A 111 -18.98 12.40 5.06
CA MET A 111 -19.61 11.11 4.80
C MET A 111 -18.98 9.99 5.62
N TYR A 112 -19.72 8.90 5.74
CA TYR A 112 -19.30 7.66 6.38
C TYR A 112 -19.36 6.51 5.37
N ILE A 113 -18.45 5.56 5.51
CA ILE A 113 -18.48 4.33 4.71
C ILE A 113 -19.52 3.39 5.32
N ARG A 114 -20.53 2.98 4.53
CA ARG A 114 -21.60 2.07 4.92
C ARG A 114 -21.42 0.67 4.30
N PRO A 115 -22.12 -0.36 4.81
CA PRO A 115 -22.28 -1.66 4.15
C PRO A 115 -22.61 -1.58 2.67
N THR A 116 -23.40 -0.58 2.28
CA THR A 116 -23.91 -0.46 0.91
C THR A 116 -23.00 0.36 0.00
N THR A 117 -21.92 0.95 0.54
CA THR A 117 -21.09 1.91 -0.20
C THR A 117 -19.62 1.54 -0.30
N TRP A 118 -19.13 0.63 0.55
CA TRP A 118 -17.70 0.38 0.69
C TRP A 118 -17.04 -0.14 -0.59
N ARG A 119 -17.68 -1.05 -1.35
CA ARG A 119 -17.09 -1.56 -2.60
C ARG A 119 -16.93 -0.47 -3.64
N ARG A 120 -17.96 0.37 -3.83
CA ARG A 120 -17.89 1.50 -4.78
C ARG A 120 -16.90 2.57 -4.38
N ILE A 121 -16.72 2.82 -3.08
CA ILE A 121 -15.70 3.76 -2.59
C ILE A 121 -14.30 3.21 -2.87
N ILE A 122 -14.06 1.92 -2.58
CA ILE A 122 -12.78 1.28 -2.89
C ILE A 122 -12.54 1.29 -4.41
N LEU A 123 -13.53 0.87 -5.20
CA LEU A 123 -13.45 0.87 -6.66
C LEU A 123 -13.14 2.27 -7.21
N GLY A 124 -13.83 3.30 -6.72
CA GLY A 124 -13.58 4.70 -7.10
C GLY A 124 -12.14 5.13 -6.82
N ALA A 125 -11.58 4.78 -5.66
CA ALA A 125 -10.19 5.06 -5.34
C ALA A 125 -9.22 4.31 -6.29
N PHE A 126 -9.50 3.05 -6.62
CA PHE A 126 -8.68 2.27 -7.55
C PHE A 126 -8.78 2.79 -8.99
N LEU A 127 -9.93 3.27 -9.46
CA LEU A 127 -10.06 3.93 -10.76
C LEU A 127 -9.08 5.11 -10.88
N LEU A 128 -8.94 5.91 -9.81
CA LEU A 128 -7.97 7.01 -9.80
C LEU A 128 -6.54 6.52 -9.81
N VAL A 129 -6.21 5.48 -9.04
CA VAL A 129 -4.85 4.94 -9.02
C VAL A 129 -4.45 4.38 -10.38
N ILE A 130 -5.34 3.63 -11.03
CA ILE A 130 -5.12 3.05 -12.36
C ILE A 130 -4.87 4.17 -13.38
N LYS A 131 -5.69 5.23 -13.36
CA LYS A 131 -5.59 6.30 -14.37
C LYS A 131 -4.42 7.25 -14.14
N VAL A 132 -4.17 7.65 -12.89
CA VAL A 132 -3.08 8.57 -12.54
C VAL A 132 -1.72 7.86 -12.62
N GLY A 133 -1.69 6.55 -12.35
CA GLY A 133 -0.48 5.74 -12.41
C GLY A 133 -0.07 5.31 -13.81
N SER A 134 -0.98 5.34 -14.78
CA SER A 134 -0.71 4.90 -16.15
C SER A 134 -0.10 6.01 -17.01
N ASN A 135 0.89 5.64 -17.82
CA ASN A 135 1.47 6.50 -18.87
C ASN A 135 0.68 6.43 -20.20
N VAL A 136 -0.36 5.59 -20.26
CA VAL A 136 -1.23 5.40 -21.42
C VAL A 136 -2.69 5.54 -21.00
N ALA A 137 -3.57 5.96 -21.91
CA ALA A 137 -5.00 5.99 -21.66
C ALA A 137 -5.53 4.58 -21.33
N VAL A 138 -6.17 4.44 -20.17
CA VAL A 138 -6.76 3.18 -19.71
C VAL A 138 -8.28 3.26 -19.83
N CYS A 139 -8.89 2.26 -20.46
CA CYS A 139 -10.34 2.11 -20.52
C CYS A 139 -10.87 1.30 -19.32
N ASN A 140 -12.15 1.52 -19.01
CA ASN A 140 -12.86 0.87 -17.91
C ASN A 140 -13.57 -0.42 -18.33
N GLU A 141 -13.39 -0.88 -19.58
CA GLU A 141 -14.07 -2.05 -20.15
C GLU A 141 -13.75 -3.34 -19.40
N ASP A 142 -12.48 -3.57 -19.05
CA ASP A 142 -12.07 -4.77 -18.29
C ASP A 142 -12.74 -4.84 -16.91
N LEU A 143 -12.95 -3.68 -16.27
CA LEU A 143 -13.65 -3.60 -14.99
C LEU A 143 -15.15 -3.86 -15.15
N CYS A 144 -15.76 -3.48 -16.28
CA CYS A 144 -17.15 -3.82 -16.58
C CYS A 144 -17.31 -5.34 -16.84
N MET A 145 -16.30 -6.00 -17.44
CA MET A 145 -16.30 -7.46 -17.57
C MET A 145 -16.27 -8.16 -16.21
N ARG A 146 -15.58 -7.58 -15.21
CA ARG A 146 -15.56 -8.12 -13.85
C ARG A 146 -16.84 -7.83 -13.08
N PHE A 147 -17.37 -6.61 -13.20
CA PHE A 147 -18.55 -6.16 -12.48
C PHE A 147 -19.74 -6.09 -13.44
N GLU A 148 -20.38 -7.23 -13.66
CA GLU A 148 -21.36 -7.46 -14.74
C GLU A 148 -22.53 -6.47 -14.79
N LYS A 149 -22.90 -5.84 -13.67
CA LYS A 149 -23.97 -4.83 -13.61
C LYS A 149 -23.51 -3.40 -13.89
N THR A 150 -22.21 -3.23 -14.10
CA THR A 150 -21.60 -1.92 -14.23
C THR A 150 -21.40 -1.58 -15.70
N THR A 151 -21.60 -0.31 -16.05
CA THR A 151 -21.36 0.20 -17.40
C THR A 151 -20.14 1.13 -17.42
N VAL A 152 -19.53 1.32 -18.58
CA VAL A 152 -18.41 2.25 -18.74
C VAL A 152 -18.81 3.68 -18.35
N ASP A 153 -20.03 4.12 -18.69
CA ASP A 153 -20.56 5.43 -18.30
C ASP A 153 -20.72 5.57 -16.78
N ASP A 154 -21.19 4.53 -16.11
CA ASP A 154 -21.29 4.50 -14.64
C ASP A 154 -19.91 4.57 -13.96
N LEU A 155 -18.91 3.80 -14.43
CA LEU A 155 -17.54 3.91 -13.90
C LEU A 155 -16.93 5.29 -14.13
N ASN A 156 -17.15 5.88 -15.31
CA ASN A 156 -16.68 7.22 -15.61
C ASN A 156 -17.34 8.28 -14.71
N LYS A 157 -18.65 8.13 -14.42
CA LYS A 157 -19.37 8.98 -13.47
C LYS A 157 -18.85 8.82 -12.05
N LEU A 158 -18.64 7.57 -11.59
CA LEU A 158 -18.09 7.27 -10.28
C LEU A 158 -16.71 7.92 -10.10
N GLU A 159 -15.83 7.76 -11.08
CA GLU A 159 -14.49 8.34 -11.09
C GLU A 159 -14.53 9.87 -11.04
N MET A 160 -15.30 10.50 -11.93
CA MET A 160 -15.43 11.97 -11.98
C MET A 160 -15.99 12.50 -10.66
N TYR A 161 -16.96 11.81 -10.06
CA TYR A 161 -17.52 12.21 -8.77
C TYR A 161 -16.51 12.05 -7.63
N PHE A 162 -15.74 10.95 -7.62
CA PHE A 162 -14.68 10.75 -6.64
C PHE A 162 -13.63 11.87 -6.74
N LEU A 163 -13.17 12.22 -7.95
CA LEU A 163 -12.25 13.34 -8.18
C LEU A 163 -12.78 14.65 -7.61
N ARG A 164 -14.06 14.97 -7.84
CA ARG A 164 -14.68 16.18 -7.29
C ARG A 164 -14.70 16.18 -5.76
N LEU A 165 -14.99 15.03 -5.13
CA LEU A 165 -15.05 14.93 -3.68
C LEU A 165 -13.68 15.06 -3.01
N ILE A 166 -12.59 14.71 -3.69
CA ILE A 166 -11.21 14.94 -3.20
C ILE A 166 -10.61 16.26 -3.68
N ASP A 167 -11.44 17.17 -4.19
CA ASP A 167 -11.03 18.47 -4.75
C ASP A 167 -9.92 18.35 -5.81
N TYR A 168 -9.99 17.30 -6.63
CA TYR A 168 -9.02 16.97 -7.68
C TYR A 168 -7.56 16.78 -7.17
N ASP A 169 -7.33 16.65 -5.86
CA ASP A 169 -6.01 16.37 -5.29
C ASP A 169 -5.61 14.91 -5.52
N THR A 170 -5.08 14.63 -6.71
CA THR A 170 -4.53 13.34 -7.11
C THR A 170 -3.03 13.22 -6.82
N ASN A 171 -2.37 14.30 -6.42
CA ASN A 171 -0.93 14.28 -6.22
C ASN A 171 -0.59 13.51 -4.95
N ILE A 172 0.19 12.44 -5.07
CA ILE A 172 0.71 11.68 -3.93
C ILE A 172 2.23 11.77 -3.98
N SER A 173 2.80 12.65 -3.15
CA SER A 173 4.24 12.74 -3.00
C SER A 173 4.80 11.47 -2.35
N LYS A 174 6.10 11.22 -2.56
CA LYS A 174 6.81 10.11 -1.88
C LYS A 174 6.67 10.21 -0.36
N SER A 175 6.73 11.42 0.22
CA SER A 175 6.58 11.62 1.66
C SER A 175 5.18 11.26 2.17
N VAL A 176 4.12 11.61 1.43
CA VAL A 176 2.74 11.22 1.78
C VAL A 176 2.62 9.70 1.74
N TYR A 177 3.04 9.08 0.65
CA TYR A 177 3.02 7.63 0.50
C TYR A 177 3.78 6.91 1.65
N THR A 178 5.02 7.31 1.92
CA THR A 178 5.86 6.71 2.97
C THR A 178 5.23 6.88 4.35
N ARG A 179 4.60 8.02 4.64
CA ARG A 179 3.87 8.23 5.89
C ARG A 179 2.69 7.28 6.04
N PHE A 180 1.93 7.04 4.97
CA PHE A 180 0.82 6.08 5.00
C PHE A 180 1.32 4.64 5.17
N TYR A 181 2.41 4.27 4.51
CA TYR A 181 3.04 2.97 4.67
C TYR A 181 3.43 2.68 6.13
N PHE A 182 4.13 3.61 6.80
CA PHE A 182 4.51 3.42 8.19
C PHE A 182 3.31 3.47 9.13
N ARG A 183 2.34 4.38 8.88
CA ARG A 183 1.10 4.44 9.66
C ARG A 183 0.33 3.11 9.63
N LEU A 184 0.26 2.44 8.48
CA LEU A 184 -0.38 1.13 8.38
C LEU A 184 0.30 0.11 9.29
N ARG A 185 1.63 0.10 9.36
CA ARG A 185 2.38 -0.80 10.23
C ARG A 185 2.16 -0.49 11.71
N ASP A 186 2.24 0.78 12.08
CA ASP A 186 1.99 1.22 13.45
C ASP A 186 0.56 0.83 13.90
N PHE A 187 -0.41 0.94 12.99
CA PHE A 187 -1.79 0.53 13.24
C PHE A 187 -1.91 -0.97 13.54
N ILE A 188 -1.16 -1.83 12.85
CA ILE A 188 -1.18 -3.28 13.09
C ILE A 188 -0.60 -3.61 14.45
N VAL A 189 0.55 -3.00 14.77
CA VAL A 189 1.20 -3.17 16.08
C VAL A 189 0.30 -2.68 17.21
N SER A 190 -0.39 -1.54 17.04
CA SER A 190 -1.30 -1.01 18.06
C SER A 190 -2.52 -1.89 18.32
N HIS A 191 -2.92 -2.71 17.34
CA HIS A 191 -4.01 -3.68 17.48
C HIS A 191 -3.52 -5.06 17.96
N GLY A 192 -2.26 -5.16 18.41
CA GLY A 192 -1.70 -6.37 18.99
C GLY A 192 -1.32 -7.46 17.98
N LEU A 193 -1.31 -7.12 16.68
CA LEU A 193 -0.89 -8.04 15.62
C LEU A 193 0.62 -7.90 15.40
N SER A 194 1.31 -9.03 15.27
CA SER A 194 2.73 -9.06 14.95
C SER A 194 2.99 -8.82 13.46
N LEU A 195 3.96 -7.97 13.16
CA LEU A 195 4.50 -7.87 11.80
C LEU A 195 5.29 -9.16 11.47
N PRO A 196 5.22 -9.68 10.24
CA PRO A 196 5.97 -10.88 9.86
C PRO A 196 7.47 -10.58 9.86
N THR A 197 8.14 -11.01 10.92
CA THR A 197 9.58 -10.85 11.10
C THR A 197 10.27 -12.19 10.91
N TYR A 198 11.32 -12.22 10.09
CA TYR A 198 12.06 -13.43 9.78
C TYR A 198 13.48 -13.36 10.32
N LEU A 199 13.99 -14.47 10.85
CA LEU A 199 15.35 -14.56 11.36
C LEU A 199 16.38 -14.25 10.27
N LEU A 200 17.28 -13.30 10.53
CA LEU A 200 18.41 -13.02 9.66
C LEU A 200 19.41 -14.18 9.74
N ASP A 201 19.26 -15.15 8.84
CA ASP A 201 20.20 -16.25 8.70
C ASP A 201 21.45 -15.83 7.91
N ARG A 202 22.45 -16.71 7.89
CA ARG A 202 23.71 -16.44 7.20
C ARG A 202 23.47 -16.17 5.71
N LYS A 203 22.60 -16.92 5.04
CA LYS A 203 22.34 -16.77 3.60
C LYS A 203 21.73 -15.41 3.29
N ARG A 204 20.68 -15.01 4.00
CA ARG A 204 20.04 -13.69 3.90
C ARG A 204 21.02 -12.55 4.17
N ALA A 205 21.90 -12.72 5.16
CA ALA A 205 22.92 -11.72 5.45
C ALA A 205 23.91 -11.54 4.28
N TRP A 206 24.32 -12.63 3.62
CA TRP A 206 25.16 -12.57 2.42
C TRP A 206 24.43 -11.92 1.24
N ASP A 207 23.17 -12.29 0.99
CA ASP A 207 22.37 -11.74 -0.11
C ASP A 207 22.19 -10.22 0.06
N LEU A 208 21.86 -9.76 1.27
CA LEU A 208 21.74 -8.32 1.59
C LEU A 208 23.08 -7.57 1.43
N GLN A 209 24.20 -8.19 1.82
CA GLN A 209 25.51 -7.59 1.60
C GLN A 209 25.87 -7.49 0.12
N ALA A 210 25.47 -8.47 -0.70
CA ALA A 210 25.67 -8.42 -2.14
C ALA A 210 24.83 -7.30 -2.78
N LEU A 211 23.54 -7.22 -2.46
CA LEU A 211 22.65 -6.15 -2.93
C LEU A 211 23.16 -4.76 -2.54
N SER A 212 23.59 -4.58 -1.29
CA SER A 212 24.14 -3.30 -0.81
C SER A 212 25.40 -2.88 -1.57
N ARG A 213 26.28 -3.83 -1.91
CA ARG A 213 27.47 -3.53 -2.74
C ARG A 213 27.06 -3.10 -4.14
N MET A 214 26.08 -3.77 -4.76
CA MET A 214 25.61 -3.42 -6.10
C MET A 214 24.98 -2.02 -6.15
N GLU A 215 24.15 -1.67 -5.17
CA GLU A 215 23.58 -0.31 -5.07
C GLU A 215 24.66 0.76 -4.87
N GLN A 216 25.67 0.50 -4.03
CA GLN A 216 26.80 1.42 -3.86
C GLN A 216 27.55 1.66 -5.18
N TYR A 217 27.73 0.62 -5.99
CA TYR A 217 28.34 0.77 -7.32
C TYR A 217 27.44 1.60 -8.26
N GLU A 218 26.14 1.36 -8.32
CA GLU A 218 25.23 2.17 -9.15
C GLU A 218 25.18 3.65 -8.73
N VAL A 219 25.13 3.93 -7.43
CA VAL A 219 25.22 5.29 -6.89
C VAL A 219 26.56 5.93 -7.27
N PHE A 220 27.66 5.17 -7.24
CA PHE A 220 28.97 5.65 -7.66
C PHE A 220 29.00 6.05 -9.15
N TYR A 221 28.44 5.22 -10.03
CA TYR A 221 28.38 5.52 -11.47
C TYR A 221 27.42 6.67 -11.82
N THR A 222 26.27 6.76 -11.15
CA THR A 222 25.34 7.88 -11.32
C THR A 222 25.87 9.18 -10.70
N GLY A 223 26.69 9.09 -9.66
CA GLY A 223 27.45 10.21 -9.10
C GLY A 223 28.52 10.75 -10.05
N MET A 224 29.22 9.86 -10.79
CA MET A 224 30.23 10.26 -11.79
C MET A 224 29.64 10.96 -13.03
N THR A 225 28.35 10.82 -13.33
CA THR A 225 27.69 11.47 -14.47
C THR A 225 27.12 12.85 -14.15
N ARG A 226 27.10 13.27 -12.88
CA ARG A 226 26.95 14.68 -12.47
C ARG A 226 28.34 15.24 -12.19
N SER A 227 28.61 16.46 -12.62
CA SER A 227 29.92 17.10 -12.47
C SER A 227 30.37 17.12 -10.99
N VAL A 228 31.35 16.28 -10.65
CA VAL A 228 31.97 16.24 -9.32
C VAL A 228 33.15 17.21 -9.32
N SER A 229 33.16 18.16 -8.38
CA SER A 229 34.29 19.05 -8.13
C SER A 229 35.47 18.26 -7.56
N VAL A 230 36.69 18.64 -7.93
CA VAL A 230 37.95 17.93 -7.66
C VAL A 230 38.23 17.70 -6.16
N ASP A 231 37.59 18.44 -5.27
CA ASP A 231 37.81 18.35 -3.82
C ASP A 231 37.14 17.12 -3.15
N ASP A 232 36.14 16.50 -3.79
CA ASP A 232 35.33 15.43 -3.16
C ASP A 232 35.94 14.02 -3.27
N VAL A 233 37.06 13.89 -4.00
CA VAL A 233 37.73 12.60 -4.24
C VAL A 233 38.51 12.11 -3.01
N THR A 234 38.87 13.01 -2.09
CA THR A 234 39.70 12.66 -0.93
C THR A 234 38.90 12.23 0.30
N THR A 235 37.62 12.57 0.39
CA THR A 235 36.75 12.26 1.52
C THR A 235 36.16 10.84 1.48
N LEU A 236 36.14 10.18 0.31
CA LEU A 236 35.51 8.87 0.14
C LEU A 236 36.36 7.68 0.63
N GLN A 237 37.64 7.88 0.98
CA GLN A 237 38.57 6.79 1.29
C GLN A 237 38.62 6.35 2.75
N ARG A 238 37.85 6.94 3.67
CA ARG A 238 37.89 6.53 5.09
C ARG A 238 36.50 6.40 5.70
N THR A 239 35.97 5.18 5.63
CA THR A 239 35.60 4.39 6.84
C THR A 239 35.28 2.96 6.41
N ARG A 240 36.29 2.08 6.39
CA ARG A 240 36.06 0.64 6.58
C ARG A 240 36.03 0.40 8.07
N ALA A 241 34.86 0.20 8.66
CA ALA A 241 34.76 -0.37 9.98
C ALA A 241 35.27 -1.82 9.90
N ILE A 242 36.43 -2.06 10.49
CA ILE A 242 36.97 -3.41 10.69
C ILE A 242 36.17 -3.99 11.85
N LEU A 243 35.32 -4.98 11.57
CA LEU A 243 34.66 -5.79 12.58
C LEU A 243 35.67 -6.82 13.09
N SER A 244 36.13 -6.64 14.33
CA SER A 244 36.87 -7.61 15.14
C SER A 244 35.95 -8.29 16.13
#